data_AF-A0A7C9RLK5-F1
#
_entry.id   AF-A0A7C9RLK5-F1
#
_cell.length_a   1.000
_cell.length_b   1.000
_cell.length_c   1.000
_cell.angle_alpha   90.00
_cell.angle_beta   90.00
_cell.angle_gamma   90.00
#
_symmetry.space_group_name_H-M   'P 1'
#
loop_
_entity.id
_entity.type
_entity.pdbx_description
1 polymer ?
#
loop_
_entity_poly.entity_id
_entity_poly.type
_entity_poly.pdbx_seq_one_letter_code
_entity_poly.pdbx_strand_id
1 'polypeptide(L)'
;FAAITGVAAAVWFKTSGLGIVIGLAMICNLVAGALGGILIPMALQRLRADPAVASGTFVTTVTDIVGFFAFLGIATLWFGLKS
;
A
#
# COMPACT_ATOMS: atom_id res chain seq x y z
N PHE A 1 -8.49 8.55 6.01
CA PHE A 1 -7.97 8.27 4.66
C PHE A 1 -8.68 7.11 3.99
N ALA A 2 -8.50 5.86 4.43
CA ALA A 2 -9.12 4.69 3.77
C ALA A 2 -10.63 4.80 3.49
N ALA A 3 -11.44 5.25 4.46
CA ALA A 3 -12.87 5.44 4.24
C ALA A 3 -13.19 6.51 3.19
N ILE A 4 -12.45 7.62 3.19
CA ILE A 4 -12.61 8.71 2.21
C ILE A 4 -12.24 8.22 0.81
N THR A 5 -11.09 7.55 0.68
CA THR A 5 -10.59 7.05 -0.60
C THR A 5 -11.48 5.93 -1.16
N GLY A 6 -11.96 5.02 -0.29
CA GLY A 6 -12.88 3.95 -0.68
C GLY A 6 -14.26 4.47 -1.11
N VAL A 7 -14.81 5.47 -0.40
CA VAL A 7 -16.08 6.12 -0.79
C VAL A 7 -15.91 6.91 -2.09
N ALA A 8 -14.83 7.68 -2.23
CA ALA A 8 -14.52 8.40 -3.46
C ALA A 8 -14.40 7.45 -4.67
N ALA A 9 -13.72 6.32 -4.48
CA ALA A 9 -13.60 5.28 -5.51
C ALA A 9 -14.96 4.62 -5.84
N ALA A 10 -15.78 4.32 -4.83
CA ALA A 10 -17.12 3.76 -5.07
C ALA A 10 -17.99 4.70 -5.92
N VAL A 11 -17.95 6.00 -5.63
CA VAL A 11 -18.69 7.02 -6.36
C VAL A 11 -18.13 7.20 -7.78
N TRP A 12 -16.81 7.20 -7.94
CA TRP A 12 -16.16 7.41 -9.23
C TRP A 12 -16.39 6.24 -10.20
N PHE A 13 -16.18 5.01 -9.73
CA PHE A 13 -16.30 3.81 -10.55
C PHE A 13 -17.74 3.26 -10.62
N LYS A 14 -18.69 3.89 -9.90
CA LYS A 14 -20.08 3.44 -9.75
C LYS A 14 -20.22 1.96 -9.37
N THR A 15 -19.17 1.41 -8.75
CA THR A 15 -19.04 -0.01 -8.42
C THR A 15 -18.62 -0.11 -6.97
N SER A 16 -19.55 -0.52 -6.12
CA SER A 16 -19.32 -0.66 -4.67
C SER A 16 -18.18 -1.64 -4.36
N GLY A 17 -18.00 -2.68 -5.18
CA GLY A 17 -16.89 -3.64 -5.03
C GLY A 17 -15.50 -3.00 -5.14
N LEU A 18 -15.29 -2.11 -6.12
CA LEU A 18 -14.02 -1.39 -6.28
C LEU A 18 -13.75 -0.44 -5.12
N GLY A 19 -14.79 0.18 -4.57
CA GLY A 19 -14.66 1.01 -3.37
C GLY A 19 -14.18 0.24 -2.15
N ILE A 20 -14.70 -0.98 -1.94
CA ILE A 20 -14.27 -1.88 -0.85
C ILE A 20 -12.81 -2.32 -1.06
N VAL A 21 -12.47 -2.76 -2.28
CA VAL A 21 -11.11 -3.17 -2.64
C VAL A 21 -10.10 -2.04 -2.40
N ILE A 22 -10.40 -0.82 -2.86
CA ILE A 22 -9.52 0.35 -2.68
C ILE A 22 -9.44 0.78 -1.21
N GLY A 23 -10.56 0.72 -0.47
CA GLY A 23 -10.57 0.99 0.96
C GLY A 23 -9.68 0.03 1.75
N LEU A 24 -9.77 -1.28 1.48
CA LEU A 24 -8.93 -2.30 2.10
C LEU A 24 -7.46 -2.15 1.70
N ALA A 25 -7.19 -1.92 0.41
CA ALA A 25 -5.84 -1.68 -0.09
C ALA A 25 -5.18 -0.46 0.57
N MET A 26 -5.94 0.61 0.81
CA MET A 26 -5.44 1.78 1.53
C MET A 26 -5.13 1.51 2.99
N ILE A 27 -5.88 0.63 3.66
CA ILE A 27 -5.55 0.20 5.03
C ILE A 27 -4.20 -0.53 5.01
N CYS A 28 -4.01 -1.48 4.09
CA CYS A 28 -2.74 -2.18 3.91
C CYS A 28 -1.59 -1.21 3.61
N ASN A 29 -1.80 -0.24 2.72
CA ASN A 29 -0.78 0.75 2.36
C ASN A 29 -0.41 1.66 3.55
N LEU A 30 -1.36 2.07 4.38
CA LEU A 30 -1.08 2.85 5.59
C LEU A 30 -0.29 2.05 6.62
N VAL A 31 -0.62 0.77 6.82
CA VAL A 31 0.13 -0.13 7.70
C VAL A 31 1.54 -0.35 7.15
N ALA A 32 1.68 -0.61 5.86
CA ALA A 32 2.97 -0.78 5.19
C ALA A 32 3.82 0.51 5.23
N GLY A 33 3.21 1.69 5.10
CA GLY A 33 3.90 2.96 5.22
C GLY A 33 4.40 3.23 6.64
N ALA A 34 3.56 2.95 7.66
CA ALA A 34 3.96 3.09 9.06
C ALA A 34 5.09 2.13 9.44
N LEU A 35 4.98 0.87 9.02
CA LEU A 35 6.01 -0.13 9.23
C LEU A 35 7.27 0.18 8.41
N GLY A 36 7.11 0.57 7.15
CA GLY A 36 8.21 0.92 6.24
C GLY A 36 9.03 2.11 6.77
N GLY A 37 8.37 3.13 7.31
CA GLY A 37 9.05 4.29 7.91
C GLY A 37 9.95 3.95 9.10
N ILE A 38 9.73 2.80 9.76
CA ILE A 38 10.52 2.36 10.93
C ILE A 38 11.46 1.20 10.55
N LEU A 39 10.91 0.15 9.93
CA LEU A 39 11.62 -1.07 9.58
C LEU A 39 12.66 -0.84 8.49
N ILE A 40 12.41 0.02 7.49
CA ILE A 40 13.36 0.22 6.39
C ILE A 40 14.64 0.88 6.89
N PRO A 41 14.60 2.01 7.64
CA PRO A 41 15.82 2.57 8.24
C PRO A 41 16.52 1.59 9.19
N MET A 42 15.78 0.87 10.03
CA MET A 42 16.35 -0.12 10.95
C MET A 42 17.02 -1.30 10.23
N ALA A 43 16.43 -1.78 9.14
CA ALA A 43 16.98 -2.86 8.34
C ALA A 43 18.27 -2.41 7.62
N LEU A 44 18.28 -1.21 7.02
CA LEU A 44 19.50 -0.64 6.43
C LEU A 44 20.62 -0.50 7.45
N GLN A 45 20.30 0.01 8.65
CA GLN A 45 21.28 0.14 9.74
C GLN A 45 21.86 -1.23 10.15
N ARG A 46 21.03 -2.30 10.20
CA ARG A 46 21.52 -3.66 10.47
C ARG A 46 22.41 -4.22 9.37
N LEU A 47 22.14 -3.87 8.11
CA LEU A 47 22.94 -4.29 6.96
C LEU A 47 24.21 -3.45 6.79
N ARG A 48 24.51 -2.51 7.71
CA ARG A 48 25.58 -1.50 7.60
C ARG A 48 25.47 -0.65 6.32
N ALA A 49 24.30 -0.60 5.71
CA ALA A 49 24.00 0.31 4.62
C ALA A 49 23.74 1.69 5.21
N ASP A 50 24.18 2.74 4.52
CA ASP A 50 24.10 4.10 5.01
C ASP A 50 22.60 4.52 5.14
N PRO A 51 22.12 4.93 6.34
CA PRO A 51 20.75 5.40 6.53
C PRO A 51 20.39 6.57 5.60
N ALA A 52 21.37 7.31 5.06
CA ALA A 52 21.13 8.32 4.04
C ALA A 52 20.55 7.74 2.74
N VAL A 53 20.79 6.45 2.45
CA VAL A 53 20.18 5.72 1.32
C VAL A 53 18.72 5.37 1.61
N ALA A 54 18.33 5.24 2.88
CA ALA A 54 16.93 5.14 3.32
C ALA A 54 16.22 6.51 3.27
N SER A 55 16.50 7.30 2.24
CA SER A 55 15.86 8.58 2.02
C SER A 55 14.34 8.42 1.96
N GLY A 56 13.61 9.52 2.19
CA GLY A 56 12.16 9.53 2.06
C GLY A 56 11.69 8.91 0.73
N THR A 57 12.46 9.10 -0.36
CA THR A 57 12.20 8.51 -1.67
C THR A 57 12.25 6.97 -1.65
N PHE A 58 13.23 6.36 -0.99
CA PHE A 58 13.34 4.89 -0.91
C PHE A 58 12.19 4.28 -0.09
N VAL A 59 11.80 4.93 1.01
CA VAL A 59 10.63 4.50 1.78
C VAL A 59 9.36 4.64 0.95
N THR A 60 9.21 5.74 0.21
CA THR A 60 8.04 5.95 -0.66
C THR A 60 7.97 4.94 -1.80
N THR A 61 9.08 4.50 -2.39
CA THR A 61 9.03 3.49 -3.46
C THR A 61 8.65 2.12 -2.92
N VAL A 62 9.16 1.74 -1.75
CA VAL A 62 8.78 0.48 -1.11
C VAL A 62 7.30 0.49 -0.72
N THR A 63 6.80 1.56 -0.11
CA THR A 63 5.37 1.63 0.23
C THR A 63 4.49 1.71 -1.03
N ASP A 64 4.95 2.31 -2.13
CA ASP A 64 4.21 2.36 -3.40
C ASP A 64 4.08 0.96 -4.00
N ILE A 65 5.18 0.19 -4.03
CA ILE A 65 5.18 -1.21 -4.47
C ILE A 65 4.24 -2.05 -3.59
N VAL A 66 4.36 -1.96 -2.26
CA VAL A 66 3.51 -2.73 -1.34
C VAL A 66 2.04 -2.32 -1.48
N GLY A 67 1.74 -1.03 -1.60
CA GLY A 67 0.39 -0.52 -1.81
C GLY A 67 -0.22 -1.01 -3.12
N PHE A 68 0.55 -1.02 -4.21
CA PHE A 68 0.13 -1.54 -5.50
C PHE A 68 -0.14 -3.05 -5.45
N PHE A 69 0.76 -3.84 -4.85
CA PHE A 69 0.56 -5.29 -4.68
C PHE A 69 -0.61 -5.60 -3.76
N ALA A 70 -0.83 -4.83 -2.69
CA ALA A 70 -1.99 -4.99 -1.83
C ALA A 70 -3.29 -4.73 -2.60
N PHE A 71 -3.33 -3.66 -3.40
CA PHE A 71 -4.47 -3.37 -4.28
C PHE A 71 -4.71 -4.49 -5.29
N LEU A 72 -3.69 -4.91 -6.05
CA LEU A 72 -3.82 -5.99 -7.04
C LEU A 72 -4.25 -7.30 -6.37
N GLY A 73 -3.62 -7.68 -5.26
CA GLY A 73 -3.93 -8.91 -4.55
C GLY A 73 -5.38 -8.94 -4.05
N ILE A 74 -5.84 -7.85 -3.43
CA ILE A 74 -7.22 -7.73 -2.95
C ILE A 74 -8.19 -7.69 -4.13
N ALA A 75 -7.87 -6.98 -5.21
CA ALA A 75 -8.70 -6.93 -6.40
C ALA A 75 -8.83 -8.31 -7.06
N THR A 76 -7.73 -9.03 -7.23
CA THR A 76 -7.70 -10.39 -7.80
C THR A 76 -8.49 -11.37 -6.95
N LEU A 77 -8.34 -11.32 -5.61
CA LEU A 77 -9.11 -12.15 -4.69
C LEU A 77 -10.61 -11.81 -4.71
N TRP A 78 -10.94 -10.52 -4.77
CA TRP A 78 -12.33 -10.05 -4.75
C TRP A 78 -13.08 -10.34 -6.05
N PHE A 79 -12.44 -10.07 -7.19
CA PHE A 79 -13.02 -10.32 -8.52
C PHE A 79 -12.80 -11.76 -9.00
N GLY A 80 -12.10 -12.59 -8.23
CA GLY A 80 -11.93 -14.01 -8.51
C GLY A 80 -11.24 -14.28 -9.84
N LEU A 81 -10.23 -13.48 -10.21
CA LEU A 81 -9.38 -13.74 -11.37
C LEU A 81 -8.53 -15.00 -11.11
N LYS A 82 -9.14 -16.17 -11.26
CA LYS A 82 -8.43 -17.43 -11.52
C LYS A 82 -7.82 -17.29 -12.91
N SER A 83 -6.50 -17.20 -12.96
CA SER A 83 -5.75 -17.39 -14.20
C SER A 83 -5.98 -18.78 -14.78
#